data_AF-A0A965D5J5-F1
#
_entry.id   AF-A0A965D5J5-F1
#
_cell.length_a   1.000
_cell.length_b   1.000
_cell.length_c   1.000
_cell.angle_alpha   90.00
_cell.angle_beta   90.00
_cell.angle_gamma   90.00
#
_symmetry.space_group_name_H-M   'P 1'
#
loop_
_entity.id
_entity.type
_entity.pdbx_description
1 polymer ?
#
loop_
_entity_poly.entity_id
_entity_poly.type
_entity_poly.pdbx_seq_one_letter_code
_entity_poly.pdbx_strand_id
1 'polypeptide(L)'
;MNASSSLGETPPPAPVSFAQASLFWLKLGFVSFGGPAGQIAIMHTELVERRRWISEQRFLHALNYCMVLPGPEAQQLATYIGWLMHKTRGALVAGGLFVLPSLFMLIALSWLYIAWGDMPVVAGIFYGIKPAVTAIVLQAAHRIGSRALKNNGLWAVAAASFVAIFAAGVPFPVIVISAAVTGYLWGRWRPNDFKAGAGHSASQQHYGPALIDDDTPTPAHARFSWLGLSKVLGVGALLWVLPMAWLITVLGWDHTLTQMGWFFTKAALLTFGGAYAVLPYVYQGAVGYYGWLTPTQMMDGLALGETTPGPLIMVVAFVGFLGGYVQALFGPESLFLAGAVAATLVTWFTFLPSFVFILAGGPLVESTHQ
;
A
#
# COMPACT_ATOMS: atom_id res chain seq x y z
N MET A 1 -13.21 -27.19 -49.88
CA MET A 1 -12.82 -25.77 -49.76
C MET A 1 -12.93 -25.40 -48.30
N ASN A 2 -11.80 -25.43 -47.59
CA ASN A 2 -11.74 -25.06 -46.17
C ASN A 2 -11.76 -23.54 -46.08
N ALA A 3 -12.89 -22.97 -45.68
CA ALA A 3 -12.94 -21.60 -45.21
C ALA A 3 -12.35 -21.58 -43.79
N SER A 4 -11.03 -21.51 -43.69
CA SER A 4 -10.37 -21.04 -42.48
C SER A 4 -10.81 -19.59 -42.28
N SER A 5 -11.78 -19.39 -41.39
CA SER A 5 -12.14 -18.09 -40.87
C SER A 5 -10.90 -17.46 -40.24
N SER A 6 -10.27 -16.53 -40.97
CA SER A 6 -9.33 -15.58 -40.41
C SER A 6 -10.09 -14.77 -39.35
N LEU A 7 -10.03 -15.20 -38.10
CA LEU A 7 -10.32 -14.34 -36.97
C LEU A 7 -9.37 -13.16 -37.14
N GLY A 8 -9.92 -11.97 -37.41
CA GLY A 8 -9.12 -10.76 -37.56
C GLY A 8 -8.32 -10.53 -36.29
N GLU A 9 -7.03 -10.83 -36.32
CA GLU A 9 -6.12 -10.53 -35.23
C GLU A 9 -6.12 -9.02 -35.03
N THR A 10 -6.73 -8.57 -33.94
CA THR A 10 -6.66 -7.17 -33.54
C THR A 10 -5.19 -6.84 -33.32
N PRO A 11 -4.61 -5.88 -34.06
CA PRO A 11 -3.21 -5.56 -33.90
C PRO A 11 -2.92 -5.09 -32.45
N PRO A 12 -1.67 -5.26 -31.99
CA PRO A 12 -1.27 -4.73 -30.69
C PRO A 12 -1.52 -3.22 -30.63
N PRO A 13 -1.92 -2.69 -29.47
CA PRO A 13 -2.17 -1.26 -29.32
C PRO A 13 -0.91 -0.44 -29.60
N ALA A 14 -1.10 0.79 -30.06
CA ALA A 14 0.00 1.71 -30.34
C ALA A 14 0.84 1.98 -29.07
N PRO A 15 2.15 2.27 -29.22
CA PRO A 15 3.01 2.63 -28.09
C PRO A 15 2.43 3.79 -27.28
N VAL A 16 2.36 3.62 -25.97
CA VAL A 16 1.82 4.62 -25.04
C VAL A 16 2.89 5.67 -24.78
N SER A 17 2.56 6.96 -24.93
CA SER A 17 3.49 8.03 -24.56
C SER A 17 3.51 8.25 -23.05
N PHE A 18 4.62 8.76 -22.53
CA PHE A 18 4.76 9.07 -21.11
C PHE A 18 3.66 10.02 -20.60
N ALA A 19 3.23 10.99 -21.41
CA ALA A 19 2.16 11.92 -21.05
C ALA A 19 0.80 11.21 -20.95
N GLN A 20 0.50 10.30 -21.89
CA GLN A 20 -0.73 9.50 -21.85
C GLN A 20 -0.77 8.59 -20.62
N ALA A 21 0.34 7.90 -20.32
CA ALA A 21 0.45 7.11 -19.11
C ALA A 21 0.31 7.98 -17.84
N SER A 22 0.97 9.14 -17.79
CA SER A 22 0.89 10.06 -16.63
C SER A 22 -0.54 10.54 -16.36
N LEU A 23 -1.28 10.91 -17.41
CA LEU A 23 -2.69 11.31 -17.29
C LEU A 23 -3.57 10.15 -16.84
N PHE A 24 -3.30 8.92 -17.30
CA PHE A 24 -3.98 7.73 -16.83
C PHE A 24 -3.75 7.50 -15.33
N TRP A 25 -2.50 7.54 -14.86
CA TRP A 25 -2.18 7.34 -13.44
C TRP A 25 -2.78 8.43 -12.56
N LEU A 26 -2.78 9.70 -13.02
CA LEU A 26 -3.47 10.79 -12.34
C LEU A 26 -4.97 10.51 -12.20
N LYS A 27 -5.63 10.16 -13.32
CA LYS A 27 -7.06 9.83 -13.33
C LYS A 27 -7.35 8.68 -12.38
N LEU A 28 -6.54 7.62 -12.44
CA LEU A 28 -6.66 6.45 -11.59
C LEU A 28 -6.57 6.84 -10.10
N GLY A 29 -5.64 7.73 -9.72
CA GLY A 29 -5.52 8.24 -8.36
C GLY A 29 -6.77 8.96 -7.83
N PHE A 30 -7.58 9.58 -8.69
CA PHE A 30 -8.86 10.20 -8.31
C PHE A 30 -10.06 9.24 -8.26
N VAL A 31 -9.97 8.07 -8.90
CA VAL A 31 -11.12 7.15 -9.05
C VAL A 31 -10.90 5.77 -8.41
N SER A 32 -9.75 5.57 -7.76
CA SER A 32 -9.34 4.29 -7.16
C SER A 32 -10.04 4.03 -5.82
N PHE A 33 -11.34 3.77 -5.85
CA PHE A 33 -12.14 3.36 -4.68
C PHE A 33 -12.19 1.84 -4.51
N GLY A 34 -12.65 1.37 -3.35
CA GLY A 34 -12.95 -0.05 -3.12
C GLY A 34 -11.81 -0.88 -2.52
N GLY A 35 -10.86 -0.23 -1.83
CA GLY A 35 -9.73 -0.88 -1.18
C GLY A 35 -8.79 -1.62 -2.15
N PRO A 36 -7.84 -2.43 -1.64
CA PRO A 36 -6.81 -3.06 -2.49
C PRO A 36 -7.40 -3.90 -3.63
N ALA A 37 -8.44 -4.69 -3.35
CA ALA A 37 -9.05 -5.55 -4.35
C ALA A 37 -9.81 -4.78 -5.43
N GLY A 38 -10.56 -3.73 -5.07
CA GLY A 38 -11.24 -2.88 -6.05
C GLY A 38 -10.25 -2.13 -6.93
N GLN A 39 -9.15 -1.65 -6.34
CA GLN A 39 -8.09 -0.95 -7.08
C GLN A 39 -7.37 -1.87 -8.06
N ILE A 40 -7.03 -3.09 -7.64
CA ILE A 40 -6.42 -4.10 -8.51
C ILE A 40 -7.40 -4.48 -9.63
N ALA A 41 -8.69 -4.64 -9.34
CA ALA A 41 -9.71 -4.92 -10.36
C ALA A 41 -9.84 -3.78 -11.38
N ILE A 42 -9.88 -2.52 -10.94
CA ILE A 42 -9.92 -1.36 -11.86
C ILE A 42 -8.66 -1.32 -12.74
N MET A 43 -7.49 -1.56 -12.15
CA MET A 43 -6.23 -1.63 -12.90
C MET A 43 -6.26 -2.77 -13.91
N HIS A 44 -6.77 -3.95 -13.54
CA HIS A 44 -6.91 -5.09 -14.43
C HIS A 44 -7.84 -4.78 -15.61
N THR A 45 -9.07 -4.32 -15.33
CA THR A 45 -10.05 -3.93 -16.37
C THR A 45 -9.51 -2.86 -17.30
N GLU A 46 -8.84 -1.82 -16.78
CA GLU A 46 -8.32 -0.75 -17.64
C GLU A 46 -7.04 -1.14 -18.38
N LEU A 47 -6.06 -1.78 -17.73
CA LEU A 47 -4.72 -2.03 -18.28
C LEU A 47 -4.65 -3.32 -19.10
N VAL A 48 -5.34 -4.37 -18.68
CA VAL A 48 -5.36 -5.67 -19.34
C VAL A 48 -6.49 -5.73 -20.36
N GLU A 49 -7.74 -5.60 -19.90
CA GLU A 49 -8.91 -5.90 -20.75
C GLU A 49 -9.17 -4.80 -21.79
N ARG A 50 -9.25 -3.53 -21.34
CA ARG A 50 -9.65 -2.41 -22.22
C ARG A 50 -8.51 -1.88 -23.07
N ARG A 51 -7.38 -1.58 -22.44
CA ARG A 51 -6.26 -0.90 -23.11
C ARG A 51 -5.22 -1.86 -23.66
N ARG A 52 -5.16 -3.09 -23.15
CA ARG A 52 -4.17 -4.12 -23.52
C ARG A 52 -2.73 -3.59 -23.44
N TRP A 53 -2.43 -2.78 -22.42
CA TRP A 53 -1.08 -2.26 -22.19
C TRP A 53 -0.13 -3.33 -21.64
N ILE A 54 -0.69 -4.31 -20.92
CA ILE A 54 0.02 -5.45 -20.34
C ILE A 54 -0.88 -6.68 -20.45
N SER A 55 -0.30 -7.84 -20.76
CA SER A 55 -1.04 -9.11 -20.86
C SER A 55 -1.51 -9.59 -19.48
N GLU A 56 -2.44 -10.55 -19.48
CA GLU A 56 -2.96 -11.21 -18.27
C GLU A 56 -1.83 -11.84 -17.45
N GLN A 57 -0.95 -12.62 -18.07
CA GLN A 57 0.11 -13.32 -17.35
C GLN A 57 1.14 -12.34 -16.77
N ARG A 58 1.53 -11.31 -17.54
CA ARG A 58 2.43 -10.25 -17.08
C ARG A 58 1.85 -9.48 -15.89
N PHE A 59 0.55 -9.15 -15.95
CA PHE A 59 -0.13 -8.48 -14.85
C PHE A 59 -0.14 -9.35 -13.58
N LEU A 60 -0.50 -10.63 -13.71
CA LEU A 60 -0.52 -11.57 -12.59
C LEU A 60 0.88 -11.84 -12.03
N HIS A 61 1.91 -11.89 -12.88
CA HIS A 61 3.31 -12.02 -12.45
C HIS A 61 3.74 -10.83 -11.57
N ALA A 62 3.46 -9.61 -12.03
CA ALA A 62 3.73 -8.40 -11.27
C ALA A 62 2.91 -8.36 -9.95
N LEU A 63 1.64 -8.77 -10.00
CA LEU A 63 0.76 -8.82 -8.83
C LEU A 63 1.27 -9.82 -7.78
N ASN A 64 1.65 -11.02 -8.21
CA ASN A 64 2.17 -12.06 -7.32
C ASN A 64 3.44 -11.59 -6.60
N TYR A 65 4.30 -10.84 -7.28
CA TYR A 65 5.44 -10.19 -6.63
C TYR A 65 5.03 -9.12 -5.61
N CYS A 66 4.06 -8.26 -5.95
CA CYS A 66 3.58 -7.24 -5.00
C CYS A 66 2.94 -7.85 -3.75
N MET A 67 2.34 -9.05 -3.85
CA MET A 67 1.74 -9.75 -2.70
C MET A 67 2.77 -10.32 -1.70
N VAL A 68 4.04 -10.51 -2.10
CA VAL A 68 5.09 -10.98 -1.19
C VAL A 68 5.85 -9.85 -0.50
N LEU A 69 5.69 -8.62 -0.98
CA LEU A 69 6.35 -7.45 -0.43
C LEU A 69 5.53 -6.83 0.71
N PRO A 70 6.19 -6.20 1.69
CA PRO A 70 5.48 -5.35 2.63
C PRO A 70 5.07 -4.04 1.93
N GLY A 71 3.81 -3.63 2.13
CA GLY A 71 3.26 -2.37 1.65
C GLY A 71 1.91 -2.49 0.94
N PRO A 72 1.40 -1.37 0.38
CA PRO A 72 0.13 -1.32 -0.33
C PRO A 72 0.25 -1.92 -1.74
N GLU A 73 -0.22 -3.16 -1.89
CA GLU A 73 -0.17 -3.97 -3.13
C GLU A 73 -0.57 -3.19 -4.39
N ALA A 74 -1.69 -2.45 -4.37
CA ALA A 74 -2.17 -1.71 -5.53
C ALA A 74 -1.22 -0.58 -5.97
N GLN A 75 -0.64 0.15 -5.02
CA GLN A 75 0.33 1.21 -5.32
C GLN A 75 1.66 0.63 -5.82
N GLN A 76 2.07 -0.50 -5.25
CA GLN A 76 3.24 -1.24 -5.69
C GLN A 76 3.07 -1.77 -7.12
N LEU A 77 1.90 -2.31 -7.45
CA LEU A 77 1.56 -2.75 -8.79
C LEU A 77 1.55 -1.59 -9.80
N ALA A 78 0.95 -0.45 -9.43
CA ALA A 78 1.01 0.76 -10.25
C ALA A 78 2.47 1.20 -10.50
N THR A 79 3.31 1.17 -9.46
CA THR A 79 4.74 1.48 -9.55
C THR A 79 5.47 0.51 -10.48
N TYR A 80 5.16 -0.79 -10.38
CA TYR A 80 5.77 -1.84 -11.18
C TYR A 80 5.41 -1.70 -12.66
N ILE A 81 4.13 -1.53 -12.98
CA ILE A 81 3.67 -1.36 -14.36
C ILE A 81 4.20 -0.05 -14.94
N GLY A 82 4.15 1.05 -14.17
CA GLY A 82 4.76 2.31 -14.56
C GLY A 82 6.26 2.18 -14.85
N TRP A 83 6.98 1.41 -14.02
CA TRP A 83 8.39 1.10 -14.22
C TRP A 83 8.63 0.33 -15.52
N LEU A 84 7.88 -0.73 -15.79
CA LEU A 84 7.98 -1.50 -17.04
C LEU A 84 7.75 -0.64 -18.28
N MET A 85 6.74 0.25 -18.24
CA MET A 85 6.39 1.10 -19.38
C MET A 85 7.41 2.22 -19.63
N HIS A 86 7.89 2.89 -18.57
CA HIS A 86 8.66 4.13 -18.70
C HIS A 86 9.86 4.25 -17.74
N LYS A 87 10.47 3.12 -17.37
CA LYS A 87 11.64 3.04 -16.49
C LYS A 87 11.37 3.70 -15.13
N THR A 88 12.42 4.12 -14.42
CA THR A 88 12.31 4.79 -13.12
C THR A 88 11.36 5.99 -13.11
N ARG A 89 11.29 6.78 -14.20
CA ARG A 89 10.37 7.93 -14.29
C ARG A 89 8.92 7.48 -14.27
N GLY A 90 8.61 6.40 -15.00
CA GLY A 90 7.29 5.78 -14.98
C GLY A 90 6.92 5.24 -13.61
N ALA A 91 7.87 4.62 -12.91
CA ALA A 91 7.67 4.13 -11.54
C ALA A 91 7.26 5.26 -10.59
N LEU A 92 8.04 6.35 -10.59
CA LEU A 92 7.82 7.51 -9.71
C LEU A 92 6.49 8.21 -10.02
N VAL A 93 6.15 8.37 -11.30
CA VAL A 93 4.89 9.00 -11.70
C VAL A 93 3.69 8.09 -11.40
N ALA A 94 3.74 6.81 -11.76
CA ALA A 94 2.63 5.91 -11.54
C ALA A 94 2.34 5.72 -10.04
N GLY A 95 3.36 5.36 -9.26
CA GLY A 95 3.22 5.21 -7.82
C GLY A 95 2.90 6.52 -7.11
N GLY A 96 3.52 7.63 -7.54
CA GLY A 96 3.34 8.94 -6.91
C GLY A 96 1.94 9.51 -7.17
N LEU A 97 1.49 9.49 -8.42
CA LEU A 97 0.14 9.99 -8.79
C LEU A 97 -0.98 9.06 -8.31
N PHE A 98 -0.68 7.81 -7.96
CA PHE A 98 -1.63 6.95 -7.25
C PHE A 98 -1.89 7.41 -5.81
N VAL A 99 -0.90 8.04 -5.16
CA VAL A 99 -0.93 8.44 -3.74
C VAL A 99 -1.26 9.92 -3.57
N LEU A 100 -0.67 10.80 -4.38
CA LEU A 100 -0.74 12.26 -4.19
C LEU A 100 -2.17 12.82 -4.15
N PRO A 101 -3.13 12.43 -5.04
CA PRO A 101 -4.50 12.91 -4.96
C PRO A 101 -5.14 12.61 -3.60
N SER A 102 -4.95 11.39 -3.08
CA SER A 102 -5.47 10.96 -1.78
C SER A 102 -4.83 11.71 -0.62
N LEU A 103 -3.53 12.04 -0.70
CA LEU A 103 -2.84 12.85 0.31
C LEU A 103 -3.46 14.25 0.42
N PHE A 104 -3.63 14.94 -0.71
CA PHE A 104 -4.25 16.27 -0.71
C PHE A 104 -5.69 16.23 -0.21
N MET A 105 -6.45 15.20 -0.64
CA MET A 105 -7.83 15.02 -0.18
C MET A 105 -7.90 14.78 1.32
N LEU A 106 -7.04 13.94 1.88
CA LEU A 106 -7.02 13.68 3.32
C LEU A 106 -6.48 14.84 4.13
N ILE A 107 -5.52 15.64 3.64
CA ILE A 107 -5.13 16.89 4.31
C ILE A 107 -6.33 17.84 4.39
N ALA A 108 -7.05 18.02 3.29
CA ALA A 108 -8.23 18.88 3.24
C ALA A 108 -9.36 18.36 4.16
N LEU A 109 -9.66 17.06 4.11
CA LEU A 109 -10.69 16.43 4.94
C LEU A 109 -10.30 16.42 6.43
N SER A 110 -9.03 16.25 6.76
CA SER A 110 -8.54 16.32 8.15
C SER A 110 -8.67 17.74 8.71
N TRP A 111 -8.39 18.75 7.89
CA TRP A 111 -8.65 20.15 8.27
C TRP A 111 -10.14 20.41 8.45
N LEU A 112 -10.98 19.93 7.52
CA LEU A 112 -12.43 20.06 7.62
C LEU A 112 -12.98 19.40 8.89
N TYR A 113 -12.48 18.20 9.21
CA TYR A 113 -12.80 17.45 10.41
C TYR A 113 -12.49 18.25 11.69
N ILE A 114 -11.34 18.91 11.74
CA ILE A 114 -10.96 19.70 12.93
C ILE A 114 -11.68 21.04 13.01
N ALA A 115 -11.79 21.76 11.90
CA ALA A 115 -12.37 23.10 11.89
C ALA A 115 -13.89 23.11 12.05
N TRP A 116 -14.59 22.04 11.62
CA TRP A 116 -16.04 21.96 11.66
C TRP A 116 -16.58 20.67 12.30
N GLY A 117 -15.74 19.83 12.90
CA GLY A 117 -16.14 18.55 13.50
C GLY A 117 -17.18 18.67 14.60
N ASP A 118 -17.14 19.75 15.37
CA ASP A 118 -18.09 20.02 16.45
C ASP A 118 -19.46 20.53 15.96
N MET A 119 -19.59 20.85 14.67
CA MET A 119 -20.87 21.25 14.11
C MET A 119 -21.83 20.05 14.15
N PRO A 120 -23.06 20.17 14.71
CA PRO A 120 -23.94 19.03 14.94
C PRO A 120 -24.20 18.16 13.71
N VAL A 121 -24.26 18.77 12.53
CA VAL A 121 -24.44 18.08 11.25
C VAL A 121 -23.22 17.22 10.92
N VAL A 122 -22.01 17.75 11.07
CA VAL A 122 -20.75 17.05 10.78
C VAL A 122 -20.54 15.93 11.79
N ALA A 123 -20.70 16.22 13.08
CA ALA A 123 -20.65 15.22 14.15
C ALA A 123 -21.66 14.08 13.90
N GLY A 124 -22.88 14.43 13.49
CA GLY A 124 -23.92 13.46 13.12
C GLY A 124 -23.54 12.57 11.95
N ILE A 125 -22.88 13.11 10.92
CA ILE A 125 -22.36 12.33 9.79
C ILE A 125 -21.29 11.34 10.27
N PHE A 126 -20.29 11.78 11.02
CA PHE A 126 -19.26 10.87 11.55
C PHE A 126 -19.86 9.81 12.47
N TYR A 127 -20.84 10.17 13.30
CA TYR A 127 -21.57 9.22 14.13
C TYR A 127 -22.30 8.15 13.29
N GLY A 128 -22.95 8.57 12.19
CA GLY A 128 -23.63 7.66 11.26
C GLY A 128 -22.67 6.75 10.48
N ILE A 129 -21.44 7.19 10.19
CA ILE A 129 -20.45 6.40 9.46
C ILE A 129 -19.75 5.35 10.36
N LYS A 130 -19.62 5.60 11.68
CA LYS A 130 -18.94 4.68 12.63
C LYS A 130 -19.43 3.22 12.58
N PRO A 131 -20.75 2.92 12.56
CA PRO A 131 -21.25 1.56 12.37
C PRO A 131 -20.84 0.94 11.03
N ALA A 132 -20.84 1.73 9.94
CA ALA A 132 -20.43 1.25 8.62
C ALA A 132 -18.94 0.89 8.59
N VAL A 133 -18.09 1.71 9.19
CA VAL A 133 -16.65 1.43 9.32
C VAL A 133 -16.41 0.20 10.18
N THR A 134 -17.10 0.08 11.30
CA THR A 134 -17.04 -1.14 12.13
C THR A 134 -17.43 -2.38 11.31
N ALA A 135 -18.48 -2.30 10.50
CA ALA A 135 -18.88 -3.39 9.62
C ALA A 135 -17.82 -3.71 8.55
N ILE A 136 -17.19 -2.69 7.93
CA ILE A 136 -16.10 -2.87 6.95
C ILE A 136 -14.89 -3.54 7.60
N VAL A 137 -14.49 -3.10 8.79
CA VAL A 137 -13.37 -3.70 9.54
C VAL A 137 -13.68 -5.15 9.91
N LEU A 138 -14.89 -5.44 10.40
CA LEU A 138 -15.33 -6.80 10.70
C LEU A 138 -15.35 -7.68 9.44
N GLN A 139 -15.83 -7.15 8.32
CA GLN A 139 -15.83 -7.84 7.03
C GLN A 139 -14.39 -8.11 6.57
N ALA A 140 -13.49 -7.13 6.69
CA ALA A 140 -12.07 -7.29 6.34
C ALA A 140 -11.41 -8.35 7.21
N ALA A 141 -11.64 -8.32 8.53
CA ALA A 141 -11.15 -9.33 9.46
C ALA A 141 -11.69 -10.73 9.12
N HIS A 142 -12.99 -10.85 8.83
CA HIS A 142 -13.59 -12.12 8.42
C HIS A 142 -13.04 -12.63 7.08
N ARG A 143 -12.87 -11.74 6.09
CA ARG A 143 -12.31 -12.07 4.77
C ARG A 143 -10.86 -12.50 4.85
N ILE A 144 -10.03 -11.80 5.63
CA ILE A 144 -8.61 -12.15 5.83
C ILE A 144 -8.51 -13.44 6.63
N GLY A 145 -9.25 -13.53 7.75
CA GLY A 145 -9.27 -14.70 8.63
C GLY A 145 -9.74 -15.97 7.92
N SER A 146 -10.83 -15.92 7.14
CA SER A 146 -11.33 -17.07 6.37
C SER A 146 -10.35 -17.55 5.30
N ARG A 147 -9.50 -16.65 4.77
CA ARG A 147 -8.44 -16.99 3.81
C ARG A 147 -7.17 -17.53 4.49
N ALA A 148 -6.82 -17.02 5.67
CA ALA A 148 -5.59 -17.39 6.36
C ALA A 148 -5.75 -18.58 7.33
N LEU A 149 -6.85 -18.65 8.09
CA LEU A 149 -7.04 -19.60 9.19
C LEU A 149 -7.73 -20.89 8.71
N LYS A 150 -6.94 -21.77 8.07
CA LYS A 150 -7.44 -23.01 7.44
C LYS A 150 -7.51 -24.23 8.35
N ASN A 151 -6.90 -24.18 9.53
CA ASN A 151 -6.86 -25.30 10.47
C ASN A 151 -6.85 -24.81 11.94
N ASN A 152 -7.09 -25.74 12.88
CA ASN A 152 -7.21 -25.42 14.30
C ASN A 152 -5.92 -24.85 14.91
N GLY A 153 -4.74 -25.24 14.40
CA GLY A 153 -3.48 -24.71 14.91
C GLY A 153 -3.25 -23.25 14.52
N LEU A 154 -3.64 -22.85 13.30
CA LEU A 154 -3.60 -21.45 12.88
C LEU A 154 -4.58 -20.60 13.70
N TRP A 155 -5.76 -21.14 14.03
CA TRP A 155 -6.69 -20.53 14.98
C TRP A 155 -6.10 -20.37 16.38
N ALA A 156 -5.34 -21.37 16.88
CA ALA A 156 -4.65 -21.27 18.15
C ALA A 156 -3.58 -20.17 18.14
N VAL A 157 -2.80 -20.06 17.06
CA VAL A 157 -1.82 -18.97 16.89
C VAL A 157 -2.52 -17.61 16.85
N ALA A 158 -3.64 -17.49 16.14
CA ALA A 158 -4.43 -16.26 16.09
C ALA A 158 -4.98 -15.87 17.48
N ALA A 159 -5.54 -16.83 18.22
CA ALA A 159 -6.02 -16.61 19.58
C ALA A 159 -4.89 -16.23 20.54
N ALA A 160 -3.74 -16.91 20.47
CA ALA A 160 -2.56 -16.57 21.27
C ALA A 160 -2.03 -15.16 20.95
N SER A 161 -2.00 -14.79 19.66
CA SER A 161 -1.61 -13.46 19.20
C SER A 161 -2.58 -12.39 19.70
N PHE A 162 -3.90 -12.68 19.67
CA PHE A 162 -4.93 -11.80 20.21
C PHE A 162 -4.75 -11.57 21.72
N VAL A 163 -4.55 -12.64 22.51
CA VAL A 163 -4.29 -12.53 23.95
C VAL A 163 -2.99 -11.76 24.21
N ALA A 164 -1.93 -12.02 23.45
CA ALA A 164 -0.65 -11.35 23.59
C ALA A 164 -0.77 -9.83 23.39
N ILE A 165 -1.49 -9.38 22.35
CA ILE A 165 -1.65 -7.95 22.09
C ILE A 165 -2.67 -7.28 23.04
N PHE A 166 -3.80 -7.93 23.29
CA PHE A 166 -4.92 -7.33 24.02
C PHE A 166 -4.74 -7.36 25.54
N ALA A 167 -4.31 -8.50 26.10
CA ALA A 167 -4.22 -8.70 27.55
C ALA A 167 -2.80 -8.51 28.09
N ALA A 168 -1.78 -8.93 27.34
CA ALA A 168 -0.38 -8.87 27.78
C ALA A 168 0.38 -7.63 27.27
N GLY A 169 -0.24 -6.81 26.40
CA GLY A 169 0.38 -5.59 25.87
C GLY A 169 1.64 -5.83 25.04
N VAL A 170 1.80 -7.03 24.47
CA VAL A 170 2.99 -7.38 23.67
C VAL A 170 3.04 -6.50 22.42
N PRO A 171 4.19 -5.90 22.07
CA PRO A 171 4.32 -5.08 20.87
C PRO A 171 4.04 -5.89 19.61
N PHE A 172 3.23 -5.35 18.70
CA PHE A 172 2.88 -6.01 17.43
C PHE A 172 4.08 -6.56 16.63
N PRO A 173 5.24 -5.86 16.49
CA PRO A 173 6.39 -6.41 15.78
C PRO A 173 6.92 -7.72 16.39
N VAL A 174 6.87 -7.85 17.71
CA VAL A 174 7.29 -9.08 18.42
C VAL A 174 6.33 -10.23 18.09
N ILE A 175 5.03 -9.94 18.01
CA ILE A 175 4.00 -10.92 17.63
C ILE A 175 4.25 -11.39 16.19
N VAL A 176 4.50 -10.49 15.25
CA VAL A 176 4.78 -10.83 13.84
C VAL A 176 6.03 -11.69 13.71
N ILE A 177 7.14 -11.33 14.37
CA ILE A 177 8.37 -12.11 14.34
C ILE A 177 8.14 -13.49 14.97
N SER A 178 7.45 -13.56 16.10
CA SER A 178 7.14 -14.82 16.79
C SER A 178 6.26 -15.72 15.92
N ALA A 179 5.26 -15.17 15.24
CA ALA A 179 4.41 -15.88 14.30
C ALA A 179 5.20 -16.38 13.09
N ALA A 180 6.11 -15.57 12.54
CA ALA A 180 6.97 -15.95 11.42
C ALA A 180 7.91 -17.11 11.79
N VAL A 181 8.57 -17.04 12.96
CA VAL A 181 9.43 -18.12 13.47
C VAL A 181 8.62 -19.39 13.71
N THR A 182 7.46 -19.27 14.37
CA THR A 182 6.57 -20.41 14.64
C THR A 182 6.09 -21.05 13.35
N GLY A 183 5.67 -20.25 12.36
CA GLY A 183 5.25 -20.71 11.04
C GLY A 183 6.38 -21.39 10.26
N TYR A 184 7.61 -20.87 10.34
CA TYR A 184 8.78 -21.47 9.69
C TYR A 184 9.13 -22.85 10.28
N LEU A 185 9.17 -22.95 11.61
CA LEU A 185 9.46 -24.21 12.29
C LEU A 185 8.34 -25.23 12.07
N TRP A 186 7.08 -24.81 12.17
CA TRP A 186 5.92 -25.67 11.93
C TRP A 186 5.87 -26.11 10.45
N GLY A 187 6.12 -25.22 9.50
CA GLY A 187 6.15 -25.54 8.06
C GLY A 187 7.22 -26.57 7.68
N ARG A 188 8.35 -26.61 8.42
CA ARG A 188 9.37 -27.65 8.26
C ARG A 188 8.93 -29.02 8.75
N TRP A 189 8.12 -29.08 9.80
CA TRP A 189 7.67 -30.35 10.39
C TRP A 189 6.36 -30.88 9.79
N ARG A 190 5.45 -29.98 9.37
CA ARG A 190 4.16 -30.32 8.76
C ARG A 190 3.86 -29.41 7.57
N PRO A 191 4.53 -29.61 6.42
CA PRO A 191 4.32 -28.78 5.22
C PRO A 191 2.90 -28.87 4.67
N ASN A 192 2.18 -29.98 4.93
CA ASN A 192 0.79 -30.15 4.49
C ASN A 192 -0.19 -29.19 5.18
N ASP A 193 0.14 -28.67 6.36
CA ASP A 193 -0.74 -27.76 7.13
C ASP A 193 -0.80 -26.35 6.49
N PHE A 194 0.16 -26.02 5.62
CA PHE A 194 0.34 -24.71 4.98
C PHE A 194 0.09 -24.71 3.47
N LYS A 195 -0.55 -25.74 2.91
CA LYS A 195 -0.96 -25.74 1.50
C LYS A 195 -2.01 -24.63 1.26
N ALA A 196 -1.52 -23.43 0.93
CA ALA A 196 -2.36 -22.34 0.47
C ALA A 196 -3.06 -22.78 -0.82
N GLY A 197 -4.38 -22.59 -0.90
CA GLY A 197 -5.10 -22.74 -2.16
C GLY A 197 -4.45 -21.83 -3.20
N ALA A 198 -4.18 -22.37 -4.39
CA ALA A 198 -3.51 -21.70 -5.49
C ALA A 198 -3.90 -20.21 -5.57
N GLY A 199 -2.92 -19.32 -5.38
CA GLY A 199 -3.10 -17.89 -5.65
C GLY A 199 -3.56 -17.73 -7.09
N HIS A 200 -4.52 -16.81 -7.33
CA HIS A 200 -5.18 -16.50 -8.61
C HIS A 200 -4.59 -17.30 -9.77
N SER A 201 -5.07 -18.55 -9.91
CA SER A 201 -4.61 -19.43 -10.99
C SER A 201 -4.75 -18.66 -12.29
N ALA A 202 -3.66 -18.59 -13.07
CA ALA A 202 -3.62 -17.89 -14.35
C ALA A 202 -4.93 -18.13 -15.09
N SER A 203 -5.76 -17.09 -15.19
CA SER A 203 -6.96 -17.19 -16.00
C SER A 203 -6.45 -17.38 -17.42
N GLN A 204 -6.93 -18.40 -18.14
CA GLN A 204 -6.63 -18.59 -19.57
C GLN A 204 -7.35 -17.54 -20.44
N GLN A 205 -7.77 -16.41 -19.85
CA GLN A 205 -8.46 -15.33 -20.53
C GLN A 205 -7.43 -14.57 -21.35
N HIS A 206 -7.57 -14.64 -22.67
CA HIS A 206 -6.72 -13.92 -23.60
C HIS A 206 -7.52 -12.79 -24.24
N TYR A 207 -7.10 -11.54 -24.03
CA TYR A 207 -7.78 -10.33 -24.50
C TYR A 207 -7.23 -9.83 -25.85
N GLY A 208 -6.42 -10.66 -26.54
CA GLY A 208 -5.69 -10.31 -27.76
C GLY A 208 -4.31 -9.70 -27.46
N PRO A 209 -3.50 -9.41 -28.50
CA PRO A 209 -2.12 -8.96 -28.35
C PRO A 209 -2.02 -7.69 -27.49
N ALA A 210 -1.09 -7.68 -26.54
CA ALA A 210 -0.81 -6.57 -25.64
C ALA A 210 0.47 -5.82 -26.04
N LEU A 211 0.66 -4.60 -25.50
CA LEU A 211 1.90 -3.84 -25.73
C LEU A 211 3.10 -4.46 -25.00
N ILE A 212 2.89 -4.89 -23.76
CA ILE A 212 3.84 -5.70 -22.97
C ILE A 212 3.19 -7.07 -22.84
N ASP A 213 3.51 -7.94 -23.79
CA ASP A 213 2.90 -9.25 -23.93
C ASP A 213 3.81 -10.37 -23.39
N ASP A 214 3.30 -11.59 -23.38
CA ASP A 214 3.98 -12.76 -22.84
C ASP A 214 5.26 -13.09 -23.63
N ASP A 215 5.25 -12.88 -24.95
CA ASP A 215 6.38 -13.07 -25.86
C ASP A 215 7.32 -11.85 -25.95
N THR A 216 6.96 -10.72 -25.34
CA THR A 216 7.77 -9.50 -25.38
C THR A 216 9.08 -9.71 -24.59
N PRO A 217 10.27 -9.56 -25.20
CA PRO A 217 11.50 -9.78 -24.46
C PRO A 217 11.67 -8.77 -23.32
N THR A 218 12.24 -9.20 -22.19
CA THR A 218 12.48 -8.34 -21.04
C THR A 218 13.23 -7.06 -21.44
N PRO A 219 12.65 -5.86 -21.24
CA PRO A 219 13.26 -4.60 -21.62
C PRO A 219 14.65 -4.42 -21.01
N ALA A 220 15.55 -3.71 -21.70
CA ALA A 220 16.94 -3.55 -21.24
C ALA A 220 17.09 -3.00 -19.81
N HIS A 221 16.15 -2.15 -19.36
CA HIS A 221 16.14 -1.58 -18.02
C HIS A 221 15.55 -2.52 -16.94
N ALA A 222 14.82 -3.55 -17.36
CA ALA A 222 14.23 -4.58 -16.52
C ALA A 222 15.14 -5.80 -16.36
N ARG A 223 16.30 -5.81 -17.02
CA ARG A 223 17.31 -6.85 -16.84
C ARG A 223 18.04 -6.63 -15.52
N PHE A 224 18.17 -7.70 -14.74
CA PHE A 224 18.89 -7.66 -13.47
C PHE A 224 20.35 -7.25 -13.66
N SER A 225 20.82 -6.33 -12.81
CA SER A 225 22.23 -6.00 -12.68
C SER A 225 22.55 -5.63 -11.24
N TRP A 226 23.65 -6.15 -10.71
CA TRP A 226 24.13 -5.82 -9.37
C TRP A 226 24.39 -4.32 -9.21
N LEU A 227 24.91 -3.67 -10.24
CA LEU A 227 25.13 -2.22 -10.23
C LEU A 227 23.81 -1.44 -10.17
N GLY A 228 22.78 -1.87 -10.90
CA GLY A 228 21.44 -1.27 -10.84
C GLY A 228 20.82 -1.42 -9.45
N LEU A 229 20.89 -2.63 -8.88
CA LEU A 229 20.43 -2.91 -7.52
C LEU A 229 21.13 -2.00 -6.50
N SER A 230 22.47 -1.95 -6.49
CA SER A 230 23.23 -1.11 -5.56
C SER A 230 22.92 0.38 -5.73
N LYS A 231 22.68 0.85 -6.96
CA LYS A 231 22.25 2.24 -7.21
C LYS A 231 20.88 2.53 -6.62
N VAL A 232 19.89 1.67 -6.85
CA VAL A 232 18.54 1.85 -6.30
C VAL A 232 18.56 1.82 -4.78
N LEU A 233 19.26 0.86 -4.18
CA LEU A 233 19.42 0.76 -2.73
C LEU A 233 20.15 1.98 -2.16
N GLY A 234 21.23 2.44 -2.80
CA GLY A 234 21.95 3.64 -2.39
C GLY A 234 21.09 4.90 -2.45
N VAL A 235 20.34 5.10 -3.54
CA VAL A 235 19.41 6.24 -3.67
C VAL A 235 18.27 6.14 -2.64
N GLY A 236 17.68 4.95 -2.47
CA GLY A 236 16.63 4.72 -1.48
C GLY A 236 17.12 4.99 -0.05
N ALA A 237 18.32 4.53 0.29
CA ALA A 237 18.96 4.80 1.57
C ALA A 237 19.21 6.30 1.76
N LEU A 238 19.71 7.01 0.75
CA LEU A 238 19.90 8.47 0.82
C LEU A 238 18.58 9.22 1.02
N LEU A 239 17.52 8.84 0.28
CA LEU A 239 16.18 9.42 0.41
C LEU A 239 15.53 9.18 1.77
N TRP A 240 16.02 8.20 2.54
CA TRP A 240 15.59 7.96 3.92
C TRP A 240 16.52 8.63 4.94
N VAL A 241 17.84 8.45 4.80
CA VAL A 241 18.86 8.95 5.74
C VAL A 241 18.86 10.46 5.77
N LEU A 242 18.78 11.14 4.62
CA LEU A 242 18.84 12.60 4.58
C LEU A 242 17.70 13.27 5.38
N PRO A 243 16.40 12.97 5.15
CA PRO A 243 15.34 13.56 5.95
C PRO A 243 15.38 13.08 7.41
N MET A 244 15.69 11.81 7.67
CA MET A 244 15.76 11.30 9.04
C MET A 244 16.89 11.96 9.84
N ALA A 245 18.07 12.09 9.25
CA ALA A 245 19.22 12.77 9.86
C ALA A 245 18.91 14.24 10.11
N TRP A 246 18.27 14.93 9.16
CA TRP A 246 17.83 16.31 9.34
C TRP A 246 16.84 16.46 10.51
N LEU A 247 15.84 15.58 10.61
CA LEU A 247 14.88 15.58 11.73
C LEU A 247 15.59 15.38 13.07
N ILE A 248 16.54 14.45 13.13
CA ILE A 248 17.29 14.16 14.36
C ILE A 248 18.20 15.32 14.76
N THR A 249 18.95 15.90 13.83
CA THR A 249 19.94 16.94 14.15
C THR A 249 19.30 18.31 14.40
N VAL A 250 18.17 18.60 13.76
CA VAL A 250 17.51 19.91 13.85
C VAL A 250 16.40 19.91 14.92
N LEU A 251 15.59 18.86 14.99
CA LEU A 251 14.43 18.80 15.90
C LEU A 251 14.69 17.94 17.13
N GLY A 252 15.65 17.01 17.06
CA GLY A 252 15.94 16.05 18.13
C GLY A 252 15.19 14.72 17.97
N TRP A 253 15.66 13.70 18.68
CA TRP A 253 15.08 12.35 18.63
C TRP A 253 13.63 12.31 19.15
N ASP A 254 13.37 12.97 20.27
CA ASP A 254 12.07 12.91 20.94
C ASP A 254 11.00 13.80 20.29
N HIS A 255 11.38 14.61 19.29
CA HIS A 255 10.43 15.44 18.57
C HIS A 255 9.41 14.60 17.78
N THR A 256 8.15 15.01 17.81
CA THR A 256 7.02 14.27 17.22
C THR A 256 7.24 13.92 15.76
N LEU A 257 7.74 14.84 14.92
CA LEU A 257 8.02 14.54 13.50
C LEU A 257 9.11 13.46 13.33
N THR A 258 10.13 13.48 14.19
CA THR A 258 11.20 12.48 14.20
C THR A 258 10.64 11.11 14.58
N GLN A 259 9.82 11.06 15.64
CA GLN A 259 9.14 9.85 16.06
C GLN A 259 8.15 9.32 15.03
N MET A 260 7.41 10.21 14.34
CA MET A 260 6.55 9.85 13.22
C MET A 260 7.35 9.22 12.07
N GLY A 261 8.45 9.86 11.65
CA GLY A 261 9.31 9.31 10.59
C GLY A 261 9.83 7.91 10.93
N TRP A 262 10.31 7.72 12.16
CA TRP A 262 10.77 6.42 12.64
C TRP A 262 9.64 5.38 12.74
N PHE A 263 8.50 5.77 13.29
CA PHE A 263 7.35 4.89 13.47
C PHE A 263 6.79 4.40 12.13
N PHE A 264 6.55 5.31 11.18
CA PHE A 264 5.99 4.96 9.89
C PHE A 264 6.98 4.26 8.96
N THR A 265 8.29 4.46 9.15
CA THR A 265 9.31 3.60 8.53
C THR A 265 9.13 2.15 8.97
N LYS A 266 9.00 1.90 10.29
CA LYS A 266 8.77 0.54 10.81
C LYS A 266 7.44 -0.03 10.31
N ALA A 267 6.38 0.79 10.32
CA ALA A 267 5.08 0.39 9.82
C ALA A 267 5.19 -0.08 8.35
N ALA A 268 5.83 0.71 7.49
CA ALA A 268 6.03 0.37 6.08
C ALA A 268 6.78 -0.96 5.87
N LEU A 269 7.83 -1.22 6.67
CA LEU A 269 8.64 -2.43 6.56
C LEU A 269 7.94 -3.69 7.12
N LEU A 270 6.92 -3.51 7.96
CA LEU A 270 6.22 -4.60 8.65
C LEU A 270 4.80 -4.85 8.11
N THR A 271 4.36 -4.09 7.11
CA THR A 271 2.99 -4.19 6.56
C THR A 271 2.88 -5.31 5.53
N PHE A 272 2.69 -6.56 5.98
CA PHE A 272 2.36 -7.68 5.09
C PHE A 272 0.85 -7.93 5.05
N GLY A 273 0.27 -8.15 3.87
CA GLY A 273 -1.17 -8.45 3.73
C GLY A 273 -2.08 -7.22 3.61
N GLY A 274 -1.55 -6.11 3.10
CA GLY A 274 -2.30 -4.91 2.75
C GLY A 274 -2.60 -3.96 3.93
N ALA A 275 -3.35 -2.90 3.63
CA ALA A 275 -3.58 -1.79 4.56
C ALA A 275 -4.20 -2.24 5.90
N TYR A 276 -5.18 -3.14 5.89
CA TYR A 276 -5.85 -3.60 7.12
C TYR A 276 -4.91 -4.29 8.13
N ALA A 277 -3.81 -4.89 7.67
CA ALA A 277 -2.89 -5.60 8.54
C ALA A 277 -2.04 -4.67 9.42
N VAL A 278 -1.80 -3.43 9.00
CA VAL A 278 -0.98 -2.46 9.75
C VAL A 278 -1.80 -1.56 10.65
N LEU A 279 -3.12 -1.45 10.44
CA LEU A 279 -4.00 -0.62 11.27
C LEU A 279 -3.86 -0.90 12.77
N PRO A 280 -3.80 -2.17 13.24
CA PRO A 280 -3.55 -2.47 14.65
C PRO A 280 -2.21 -1.93 15.15
N TYR A 281 -1.16 -1.99 14.33
CA TYR A 281 0.15 -1.43 14.68
C TYR A 281 0.08 0.10 14.78
N VAL A 282 -0.55 0.76 13.81
CA VAL A 282 -0.78 2.21 13.81
C VAL A 282 -1.61 2.62 15.02
N TYR A 283 -2.66 1.87 15.38
CA TYR A 283 -3.46 2.11 16.58
C TYR A 283 -2.60 2.01 17.85
N GLN A 284 -1.83 0.93 18.03
CA GLN A 284 -0.98 0.73 19.21
C GLN A 284 0.04 1.88 19.35
N GLY A 285 0.63 2.32 18.25
CA GLY A 285 1.58 3.44 18.24
C GLY A 285 0.91 4.79 18.43
N ALA A 286 0.04 5.20 17.50
CA ALA A 286 -0.52 6.55 17.44
C ALA A 286 -1.51 6.85 18.56
N VAL A 287 -2.26 5.85 19.05
CA VAL A 287 -3.24 6.02 20.12
C VAL A 287 -2.65 5.61 21.47
N GLY A 288 -2.11 4.39 21.56
CA GLY A 288 -1.67 3.81 22.83
C GLY A 288 -0.35 4.37 23.37
N TYR A 289 0.65 4.53 22.51
CA TYR A 289 2.02 4.87 22.92
C TYR A 289 2.33 6.37 22.81
N TYR A 290 2.10 6.95 21.63
CA TYR A 290 2.47 8.34 21.33
C TYR A 290 1.38 9.36 21.64
N GLY A 291 0.13 8.92 21.78
CA GLY A 291 -1.01 9.82 22.07
C GLY A 291 -1.24 10.88 20.98
N TRP A 292 -0.91 10.61 19.73
CA TRP A 292 -1.19 11.50 18.60
C TRP A 292 -2.69 11.63 18.36
N LEU A 293 -3.44 10.53 18.55
CA LEU A 293 -4.89 10.47 18.33
C LEU A 293 -5.59 9.79 19.51
N THR A 294 -6.87 10.09 19.66
CA THR A 294 -7.78 9.30 20.48
C THR A 294 -8.31 8.06 19.73
N PRO A 295 -8.87 7.05 20.43
CA PRO A 295 -9.53 5.92 19.77
C PRO A 295 -10.65 6.34 18.82
N THR A 296 -11.41 7.38 19.17
CA THR A 296 -12.49 7.90 18.33
C THR A 296 -11.96 8.58 17.08
N GLN A 297 -10.91 9.40 17.20
CA GLN A 297 -10.25 10.03 16.06
C GLN A 297 -9.66 8.99 15.10
N MET A 298 -9.08 7.90 15.61
CA MET A 298 -8.56 6.83 14.76
C MET A 298 -9.67 6.15 13.94
N MET A 299 -10.85 5.93 14.54
CA MET A 299 -12.02 5.40 13.83
C MET A 299 -12.56 6.39 12.80
N ASP A 300 -12.61 7.68 13.12
CA ASP A 300 -13.02 8.74 12.20
C ASP A 300 -12.03 8.86 11.02
N GLY A 301 -10.72 8.73 11.29
CA GLY A 301 -9.68 8.70 10.26
C GLY A 301 -9.83 7.51 9.32
N LEU A 302 -10.16 6.33 9.86
CA LEU A 302 -10.45 5.16 9.05
C LEU A 302 -11.69 5.36 8.18
N ALA A 303 -12.73 5.98 8.75
CA ALA A 303 -13.93 6.38 8.01
C ALA A 303 -13.59 7.23 6.78
N LEU A 304 -12.80 8.28 7.00
CA LEU A 304 -12.34 9.14 5.93
C LEU A 304 -11.52 8.37 4.90
N GLY A 305 -10.56 7.55 5.35
CA GLY A 305 -9.71 6.74 4.48
C GLY A 305 -10.51 5.81 3.55
N GLU A 306 -11.56 5.15 4.06
CA GLU A 306 -12.43 4.27 3.26
C GLU A 306 -13.34 5.04 2.28
N THR A 307 -13.65 6.30 2.58
CA THR A 307 -14.48 7.16 1.69
C THR A 307 -13.66 7.93 0.65
N THR A 308 -12.34 7.92 0.75
CA THR A 308 -11.44 8.59 -0.20
C THR A 308 -10.90 7.64 -1.27
N PRO A 309 -10.66 8.13 -2.50
CA PRO A 309 -9.92 7.36 -3.49
C PRO A 309 -8.46 7.22 -3.06
N GLY A 310 -7.82 6.12 -3.46
CA GLY A 310 -6.42 5.84 -3.18
C GLY A 310 -6.20 4.74 -2.13
N PRO A 311 -4.94 4.37 -1.86
CA PRO A 311 -4.62 3.25 -0.98
C PRO A 311 -5.26 3.43 0.39
N LEU A 312 -5.93 2.41 0.93
CA LEU A 312 -6.54 2.51 2.27
C LEU A 312 -5.52 2.86 3.37
N ILE A 313 -4.25 2.48 3.17
CA ILE A 313 -3.16 2.83 4.08
C ILE A 313 -3.02 4.35 4.26
N MET A 314 -3.59 5.16 3.37
CA MET A 314 -3.57 6.62 3.45
C MET A 314 -4.23 7.21 4.70
N VAL A 315 -4.97 6.41 5.48
CA VAL A 315 -5.33 6.78 6.86
C VAL A 315 -4.12 7.29 7.67
N VAL A 316 -2.90 6.85 7.37
CA VAL A 316 -1.68 7.37 8.01
C VAL A 316 -1.45 8.87 7.78
N ALA A 317 -1.92 9.44 6.66
CA ALA A 317 -1.84 10.87 6.41
C ALA A 317 -2.76 11.65 7.34
N PHE A 318 -3.97 11.12 7.61
CA PHE A 318 -4.86 11.65 8.65
C PHE A 318 -4.20 11.54 10.03
N VAL A 319 -3.58 10.39 10.35
CA VAL A 319 -2.87 10.19 11.62
C VAL A 319 -1.75 11.22 11.80
N GLY A 320 -0.95 11.44 10.76
CA GLY A 320 0.08 12.47 10.74
C GLY A 320 -0.50 13.87 10.91
N PHE A 321 -1.58 14.20 10.18
CA PHE A 321 -2.22 15.50 10.27
C PHE A 321 -2.71 15.81 11.68
N LEU A 322 -3.47 14.89 12.29
CA LEU A 322 -4.01 15.09 13.63
C LEU A 322 -2.91 15.14 14.67
N GLY A 323 -1.91 14.25 14.59
CA GLY A 323 -0.78 14.30 15.51
C GLY A 323 0.00 15.61 15.41
N GLY A 324 0.20 16.14 14.20
CA GLY A 324 0.85 17.44 14.00
C GLY A 324 0.02 18.62 14.50
N TYR A 325 -1.30 18.56 14.27
CA TYR A 325 -2.26 19.57 14.73
C TYR A 325 -2.36 19.59 16.26
N VAL A 326 -2.64 18.44 16.89
CA VAL A 326 -2.88 18.32 18.34
C VAL A 326 -1.64 18.69 19.14
N GLN A 327 -0.46 18.32 18.65
CA GLN A 327 0.81 18.67 19.29
C GLN A 327 1.29 20.09 18.97
N ALA A 328 0.55 20.85 18.16
CA ALA A 328 0.85 22.22 17.76
C ALA A 328 2.33 22.43 17.36
N LEU A 329 2.85 21.58 16.46
CA LEU A 329 4.30 21.47 16.19
C LEU A 329 5.00 22.78 15.82
N PHE A 330 4.27 23.72 15.24
CA PHE A 330 4.79 25.04 14.84
C PHE A 330 4.12 26.19 15.61
N GLY A 331 3.56 25.91 16.78
CA GLY A 331 2.81 26.84 17.59
C GLY A 331 1.31 26.94 17.22
N PRO A 332 0.52 27.64 18.05
CA PRO A 332 -0.94 27.70 17.92
C PRO A 332 -1.42 28.47 16.67
N GLU A 333 -0.57 29.32 16.10
CA GLU A 333 -0.91 30.11 14.91
C GLU A 333 -0.76 29.32 13.59
N SER A 334 -0.11 28.16 13.62
CA SER A 334 0.30 27.41 12.41
C SER A 334 -0.19 25.96 12.41
N LEU A 335 -1.35 25.69 13.00
CA LEU A 335 -1.86 24.34 13.21
C LEU A 335 -2.15 23.58 11.90
N PHE A 336 -2.69 24.25 10.87
CA PHE A 336 -2.87 23.63 9.55
C PHE A 336 -1.52 23.20 8.95
N LEU A 337 -0.52 24.08 9.02
CA LEU A 337 0.82 23.79 8.48
C LEU A 337 1.47 22.65 9.26
N ALA A 338 1.32 22.62 10.59
CA ALA A 338 1.81 21.53 11.43
C ALA A 338 1.22 20.18 11.01
N GLY A 339 -0.10 20.13 10.80
CA GLY A 339 -0.78 18.93 10.30
C GLY A 339 -0.36 18.56 8.87
N ALA A 340 -0.33 19.51 7.93
CA ALA A 340 0.02 19.24 6.54
C ALA A 340 1.46 18.73 6.36
N VAL A 341 2.42 19.30 7.10
CA VAL A 341 3.82 18.84 7.10
C VAL A 341 3.91 17.43 7.69
N ALA A 342 3.25 17.17 8.82
CA ALA A 342 3.24 15.85 9.43
C ALA A 342 2.60 14.80 8.51
N ALA A 343 1.48 15.10 7.87
CA ALA A 343 0.84 14.21 6.89
C ALA A 343 1.74 13.88 5.70
N THR A 344 2.44 14.89 5.17
CA THR A 344 3.39 14.72 4.06
C THR A 344 4.59 13.87 4.47
N LEU A 345 5.15 14.14 5.65
CA LEU A 345 6.28 13.41 6.21
C LEU A 345 5.93 11.94 6.45
N VAL A 346 4.79 11.68 7.08
CA VAL A 346 4.30 10.32 7.33
C VAL A 346 4.09 9.57 6.00
N THR A 347 3.50 10.22 5.01
CA THR A 347 3.30 9.63 3.67
C THR A 347 4.63 9.28 3.01
N TRP A 348 5.62 10.18 3.09
CA TRP A 348 6.98 9.93 2.57
C TRP A 348 7.59 8.66 3.17
N PHE A 349 7.65 8.57 4.50
CA PHE A 349 8.26 7.42 5.19
C PHE A 349 7.44 6.13 5.04
N THR A 350 6.13 6.23 4.81
CA THR A 350 5.26 5.08 4.58
C THR A 350 5.48 4.45 3.20
N PHE A 351 5.60 5.28 2.15
CA PHE A 351 5.63 4.79 0.76
C PHE A 351 7.04 4.63 0.20
N LEU A 352 8.05 5.31 0.74
CA LEU A 352 9.43 5.22 0.23
C LEU A 352 9.93 3.76 0.14
N PRO A 353 9.76 2.88 1.15
CA PRO A 353 10.19 1.49 1.04
C PRO A 353 9.53 0.75 -0.13
N SER A 354 8.25 1.00 -0.40
CA SER A 354 7.53 0.37 -1.52
C SER A 354 8.14 0.71 -2.88
N PHE A 355 8.52 1.97 -3.11
CA PHE A 355 9.24 2.33 -4.34
C PHE A 355 10.59 1.63 -4.45
N VAL A 356 11.33 1.56 -3.34
CA VAL A 356 12.63 0.88 -3.29
C VAL A 356 12.48 -0.61 -3.58
N PHE A 357 11.51 -1.30 -2.96
CA PHE A 357 11.28 -2.73 -3.19
C PHE A 357 10.92 -3.04 -4.63
N ILE A 358 10.08 -2.23 -5.26
CA ILE A 358 9.70 -2.43 -6.66
C ILE A 358 10.88 -2.16 -7.59
N LEU A 359 11.59 -1.04 -7.43
CA LEU A 359 12.71 -0.70 -8.30
C LEU A 359 13.93 -1.59 -8.11
N ALA A 360 14.14 -2.14 -6.90
CA ALA A 360 15.25 -3.01 -6.58
C ALA A 360 14.98 -4.46 -7.00
N GLY A 361 13.80 -4.99 -6.69
CA GLY A 361 13.47 -6.40 -6.93
C GLY A 361 12.74 -6.67 -8.25
N GLY A 362 12.11 -5.65 -8.86
CA GLY A 362 11.46 -5.78 -10.17
C GLY A 362 12.37 -6.42 -11.24
N PRO A 363 13.63 -5.97 -11.42
CA PRO A 363 14.55 -6.60 -12.35
C PRO A 363 14.88 -8.07 -12.06
N LEU A 364 14.89 -8.46 -10.78
CA LEU A 364 15.15 -9.85 -10.38
C LEU A 364 13.94 -10.73 -10.74
N VAL A 365 12.73 -10.24 -10.49
CA VAL A 365 11.46 -10.92 -10.81
C VAL A 365 11.25 -11.04 -12.32
N GLU A 366 11.63 -10.04 -13.10
CA GLU A 366 11.58 -10.10 -14.55
C GLU A 366 12.63 -11.08 -15.13
N SER A 367 13.69 -11.41 -14.38
CA SER A 367 14.69 -12.39 -14.82
C SER A 367 14.24 -13.84 -14.66
N THR A 368 13.23 -14.11 -13.81
CA THR A 368 12.64 -15.44 -13.62
C THR A 368 11.52 -15.75 -14.62
N HIS A 369 11.13 -14.76 -15.43
CA HIS A 369 10.18 -14.92 -16.52
C HIS A 369 10.96 -15.35 -17.77
N GLN A 370 11.14 -16.67 -17.94
CA GLN A 370 11.73 -17.28 -19.15
C GLN A 370 10.77 -18.29 -19.76
#